data_AF-A0A7K3Y9N8-F1
#
_entry.id   AF-A0A7K3Y9N8-F1
#
_cell.length_a   1.000
_cell.length_b   1.000
_cell.length_c   1.000
_cell.angle_alpha   90.00
_cell.angle_beta   90.00
_cell.angle_gamma   90.00
#
_symmetry.space_group_name_H-M   'P 1'
#
loop_
_entity.id
_entity.type
_entity.pdbx_description
1 polymer ?
#
loop_
_entity_poly.entity_id
_entity_poly.type
_entity_poly.pdbx_seq_one_letter_code
_entity_poly.pdbx_strand_id
1 'polypeptide(L)'
;MKYVTKVDGSLQPFERGRVWRTLRNMGVGEEDADRIAAEIEEAVPDGVKTTTVLRMIRTRASVVRPAVAHRLDLRKALSLIRPKPDFEEYVRILLQEHGYEVETGCILAGHCGEHEVDAIARKGGVTTFVEVKHHRSYHRMTGLDEGRIAR
;
A
#
# COMPACT_ATOMS: atom_id res chain seq x y z
N MET A 1 -20.36 12.58 23.25
CA MET A 1 -19.73 12.45 21.91
C MET A 1 -18.32 11.95 22.12
N LYS A 2 -17.89 10.88 21.43
CA LYS A 2 -16.54 10.31 21.57
C LYS A 2 -15.63 10.81 20.45
N TYR A 3 -14.35 10.97 20.75
CA TYR A 3 -13.29 11.31 19.82
C TYR A 3 -12.26 10.18 19.74
N VAL A 4 -11.55 10.12 18.62
CA VAL A 4 -10.41 9.23 18.41
C VAL A 4 -9.20 10.03 17.95
N THR A 5 -8.01 9.58 18.39
CA THR A 5 -6.73 10.23 18.09
C THR A 5 -6.10 9.58 16.87
N LYS A 6 -5.86 10.37 15.82
CA LYS A 6 -5.16 9.92 14.61
C LYS A 6 -3.67 9.68 14.87
N VAL A 7 -2.99 9.12 13.88
CA VAL A 7 -1.54 8.82 13.95
C VAL A 7 -0.70 10.09 14.08
N ASP A 8 -1.16 11.20 13.49
CA ASP A 8 -0.56 12.54 13.59
C ASP A 8 -0.90 13.28 14.91
N GLY A 9 -1.65 12.65 15.82
CA GLY A 9 -2.09 13.23 17.07
C GLY A 9 -3.37 14.09 16.97
N SER A 10 -3.92 14.30 15.78
CA SER A 10 -5.15 15.08 15.63
C SER A 10 -6.36 14.31 16.20
N LEU A 11 -7.31 15.04 16.80
CA LEU A 11 -8.59 14.47 17.21
C LEU A 11 -9.59 14.49 16.05
N GLN A 12 -10.45 13.47 16.00
CA GLN A 12 -11.63 13.45 15.13
C GLN A 12 -12.81 12.79 15.87
N PRO A 13 -14.07 13.18 15.60
CA PRO A 13 -15.22 12.47 16.14
C PRO A 13 -15.19 10.99 15.76
N PHE A 14 -15.60 10.11 16.68
CA PHE A 14 -15.85 8.72 16.36
C PHE A 14 -17.10 8.61 15.49
N GLU A 15 -17.01 7.87 14.38
CA GLU A 15 -18.10 7.67 13.44
C GLU A 15 -18.34 6.17 13.23
N ARG A 16 -19.45 5.63 13.76
CA ARG A 16 -19.87 4.22 13.55
C ARG A 16 -19.91 3.86 12.07
N GLY A 17 -20.39 4.76 11.21
CA GLY A 17 -20.48 4.54 9.77
C GLY A 17 -19.12 4.24 9.10
N ARG A 18 -18.02 4.80 9.63
CA ARG A 18 -16.66 4.47 9.14
C ARG A 18 -16.23 3.07 9.55
N VAL A 19 -16.62 2.62 10.75
CA VAL A 19 -16.37 1.25 11.22
C VAL A 19 -17.10 0.26 10.33
N TRP A 20 -18.40 0.48 10.10
CA TRP A 20 -19.22 -0.35 9.22
C TRP A 20 -18.64 -0.44 7.81
N ARG A 21 -18.29 0.70 7.19
CA ARG A 21 -17.70 0.73 5.84
C ARG A 21 -16.37 -0.03 5.78
N THR A 22 -15.56 0.09 6.83
CA THR A 22 -14.29 -0.65 6.93
C THR A 22 -14.53 -2.16 6.97
N LEU A 23 -15.53 -2.62 7.73
CA LEU A 23 -15.92 -4.04 7.78
C LEU A 23 -16.39 -4.54 6.41
N ARG A 24 -17.22 -3.77 5.71
CA ARG A 24 -17.67 -4.10 4.34
C ARG A 24 -16.53 -4.19 3.35
N ASN A 25 -15.56 -3.26 3.41
CA ASN A 25 -14.36 -3.31 2.58
C ASN A 25 -13.48 -4.55 2.86
N MET A 26 -13.60 -5.15 4.04
CA MET A 26 -12.95 -6.41 4.40
C MET A 26 -13.75 -7.66 3.97
N GLY A 27 -14.93 -7.47 3.39
CA GLY A 27 -15.83 -8.55 2.92
C GLY A 27 -16.71 -9.15 4.01
N VAL A 28 -16.90 -8.47 5.13
CA VAL A 28 -17.85 -8.87 6.19
C VAL A 28 -19.27 -8.60 5.71
N GLY A 29 -20.22 -9.52 5.97
CA GLY A 29 -21.64 -9.36 5.62
C GLY A 29 -22.31 -8.17 6.32
N GLU A 30 -23.46 -7.72 5.83
CA GLU A 30 -24.11 -6.49 6.35
C GLU A 30 -24.57 -6.63 7.80
N GLU A 31 -25.25 -7.72 8.14
CA GLU A 31 -25.73 -7.99 9.49
C GLU A 31 -24.57 -8.04 10.51
N ASP A 32 -23.50 -8.78 10.18
CA ASP A 32 -22.30 -8.84 11.00
C ASP A 32 -21.58 -7.49 11.09
N ALA A 33 -21.54 -6.72 9.99
CA ALA A 33 -20.92 -5.41 9.98
C ALA A 33 -21.66 -4.44 10.91
N ASP A 34 -22.99 -4.46 10.91
CA ASP A 34 -23.81 -3.63 11.79
C ASP A 34 -23.70 -4.03 13.26
N ARG A 35 -23.76 -5.33 13.54
CA ARG A 35 -23.57 -5.85 14.90
C ARG A 35 -22.19 -5.50 15.44
N ILE A 36 -21.13 -5.79 14.69
CA ILE A 36 -19.75 -5.50 15.11
C ILE A 36 -19.55 -3.99 15.26
N ALA A 37 -20.08 -3.16 14.36
CA ALA A 37 -19.95 -1.70 14.46
C ALA A 37 -20.60 -1.16 15.75
N ALA A 38 -21.75 -1.71 16.16
CA ALA A 38 -22.39 -1.39 17.43
C ALA A 38 -21.50 -1.76 18.63
N GLU A 39 -20.99 -3.00 18.65
CA GLU A 39 -20.09 -3.49 19.71
C GLU A 39 -18.80 -2.65 19.81
N ILE A 40 -18.30 -2.13 18.69
CA ILE A 40 -17.14 -1.23 18.68
C ILE A 40 -17.51 0.11 19.27
N GLU A 41 -18.62 0.70 18.86
CA GLU A 41 -19.08 2.01 19.34
C GLU A 41 -19.26 2.03 20.86
N GLU A 42 -19.83 0.97 21.42
CA GLU A 42 -19.97 0.80 22.87
C GLU A 42 -18.61 0.66 23.56
N ALA A 43 -17.75 -0.23 23.06
CA ALA A 43 -16.48 -0.59 23.69
C ALA A 43 -15.37 0.46 23.53
N VAL A 44 -15.46 1.35 22.54
CA VAL A 44 -14.41 2.35 22.26
C VAL A 44 -14.39 3.43 23.35
N PRO A 45 -13.26 3.63 24.07
CA PRO A 45 -13.11 4.74 24.99
C PRO A 45 -12.89 6.07 24.26
N ASP A 46 -13.20 7.17 24.93
CA ASP A 46 -12.91 8.51 24.41
C ASP A 46 -11.38 8.74 24.30
N GLY A 47 -10.95 9.42 23.24
CA GLY A 47 -9.54 9.73 22.96
C GLY A 47 -8.70 8.55 22.44
N VAL A 48 -9.29 7.37 22.24
CA VAL A 48 -8.53 6.17 21.80
C VAL A 48 -7.87 6.39 20.43
N LYS A 49 -6.69 5.77 20.22
CA LYS A 49 -5.99 5.85 18.94
C LYS A 49 -6.78 5.15 17.82
N THR A 50 -6.82 5.73 16.63
CA THR A 50 -7.45 5.12 15.43
C THR A 50 -6.85 3.76 15.09
N THR A 51 -5.56 3.55 15.37
CA THR A 51 -4.89 2.26 15.21
C THR A 51 -5.44 1.18 16.14
N THR A 52 -5.83 1.54 17.37
CA THR A 52 -6.49 0.62 18.31
C THR A 52 -7.90 0.29 17.84
N VAL A 53 -8.67 1.26 17.33
CA VAL A 53 -9.99 1.01 16.74
C VAL A 53 -9.87 0.05 15.55
N LEU A 54 -8.93 0.29 14.63
CA LEU A 54 -8.69 -0.61 13.50
C LEU A 54 -8.30 -2.03 13.93
N ARG A 55 -7.53 -2.17 15.01
CA ARG A 55 -7.22 -3.47 15.61
C ARG A 55 -8.48 -4.17 16.12
N MET A 56 -9.35 -3.47 16.85
CA MET A 56 -10.63 -4.02 17.31
C MET A 56 -11.51 -4.48 16.14
N ILE A 57 -11.59 -3.69 15.07
CA ILE A 57 -12.29 -4.05 13.82
C ILE A 57 -11.74 -5.37 13.28
N ARG A 58 -10.43 -5.46 13.06
CA ARG A 58 -9.79 -6.65 12.50
C ARG A 58 -10.00 -7.88 13.36
N THR A 59 -9.84 -7.77 14.68
CA THR A 59 -10.06 -8.89 15.61
C THR A 59 -11.48 -9.41 15.51
N ARG A 60 -12.49 -8.55 15.64
CA ARG A 60 -13.91 -8.97 15.56
C ARG A 60 -14.29 -9.50 14.17
N ALA A 61 -13.82 -8.83 13.12
CA ALA A 61 -14.06 -9.26 11.73
C ALA A 61 -13.44 -10.63 11.43
N SER A 62 -12.28 -10.94 12.00
CA SER A 62 -11.61 -12.24 11.78
C SER A 62 -12.35 -13.42 12.41
N VAL A 63 -13.18 -13.18 13.42
CA VAL A 63 -14.02 -14.23 14.04
C VAL A 63 -15.12 -14.68 13.08
N VAL A 64 -15.81 -13.73 12.45
CA VAL A 64 -16.90 -14.02 11.50
C VAL A 64 -16.40 -14.34 10.10
N ARG A 65 -15.22 -13.83 9.74
CA ARG A 65 -14.58 -14.05 8.44
C ARG A 65 -13.08 -14.28 8.64
N PRO A 66 -12.63 -15.53 8.85
CA PRO A 66 -11.22 -15.86 9.10
C PRO A 66 -10.25 -15.30 8.04
N ALA A 67 -10.67 -15.21 6.78
CA ALA A 67 -9.88 -14.61 5.70
C ALA A 67 -9.40 -13.18 5.99
N VAL A 68 -10.12 -12.41 6.82
CA VAL A 68 -9.73 -11.03 7.21
C VAL A 68 -8.38 -11.02 7.93
N ALA A 69 -8.03 -12.06 8.69
CA ALA A 69 -6.75 -12.17 9.39
C ALA A 69 -5.56 -12.18 8.41
N HIS A 70 -5.77 -12.66 7.18
CA HIS A 70 -4.76 -12.71 6.13
C HIS A 70 -4.80 -11.49 5.20
N ARG A 71 -5.79 -10.60 5.33
CA ARG A 71 -5.86 -9.37 4.53
C ARG A 71 -4.89 -8.33 5.05
N LEU A 72 -4.07 -7.80 4.15
CA LEU A 72 -3.13 -6.72 4.40
C LEU A 72 -3.60 -5.45 3.67
N ASP A 73 -3.18 -4.28 4.14
CA ASP A 73 -3.36 -3.07 3.34
C ASP A 73 -2.44 -3.12 2.11
N LEU A 74 -2.83 -2.40 1.05
CA LEU A 74 -2.12 -2.41 -0.22
C LEU A 74 -0.65 -2.02 -0.06
N ARG A 75 -0.36 -1.02 0.78
CA ARG A 75 1.01 -0.52 0.95
C ARG A 75 1.91 -1.59 1.57
N LYS A 76 1.41 -2.30 2.59
CA LYS A 76 2.11 -3.44 3.19
C LYS A 76 2.21 -4.62 2.22
N ALA A 77 1.19 -4.89 1.41
CA ALA A 77 1.24 -5.94 0.40
C ALA A 77 2.36 -5.69 -0.61
N LEU A 78 2.45 -4.45 -1.14
CA LEU A 78 3.52 -4.04 -2.06
C LEU A 78 4.92 -4.16 -1.44
N SER A 79 5.08 -3.83 -0.16
CA SER A 79 6.38 -3.95 0.52
C SER A 79 6.83 -5.40 0.76
N LEU A 80 5.91 -6.37 0.67
CA LEU A 80 6.21 -7.79 0.83
C LEU A 80 6.62 -8.48 -0.48
N ILE A 81 6.41 -7.82 -1.63
CA ILE A 81 6.90 -8.30 -2.93
C ILE A 81 8.43 -8.39 -2.90
N ARG A 82 8.99 -9.40 -3.57
CA ARG A 82 10.45 -9.53 -3.68
C ARG A 82 11.00 -8.35 -4.49
N PRO A 83 12.08 -7.67 -4.03
CA PRO A 83 12.63 -6.50 -4.73
C PRO A 83 12.96 -6.75 -6.21
N LYS A 84 13.69 -7.82 -6.50
CA LYS A 84 13.96 -8.30 -7.87
C LYS A 84 13.66 -9.80 -7.96
N PRO A 85 13.05 -10.30 -9.05
CA PRO A 85 12.51 -9.55 -10.19
C PRO A 85 11.07 -9.06 -9.97
N ASP A 86 10.36 -9.57 -8.96
CA ASP A 86 8.90 -9.46 -8.86
C ASP A 86 8.38 -8.01 -8.77
N PHE A 87 9.06 -7.13 -8.01
CA PHE A 87 8.63 -5.74 -7.88
C PHE A 87 8.96 -4.90 -9.13
N GLU A 88 10.06 -5.20 -9.82
CA GLU A 88 10.39 -4.59 -11.12
C GLU A 88 9.35 -4.95 -12.17
N GLU A 89 8.98 -6.23 -12.21
CA GLU A 89 7.93 -6.75 -13.07
C GLU A 89 6.56 -6.11 -12.77
N TYR A 90 6.24 -5.93 -11.49
CA TYR A 90 5.04 -5.19 -11.09
C TYR A 90 5.04 -3.75 -11.63
N VAL A 91 6.17 -3.03 -11.52
CA VAL A 91 6.28 -1.66 -12.04
C VAL A 91 6.17 -1.62 -13.56
N ARG A 92 6.76 -2.59 -14.27
CA ARG A 92 6.63 -2.75 -15.72
C ARG A 92 5.17 -2.87 -16.13
N ILE A 93 4.43 -3.81 -15.54
CA ILE A 93 3.01 -4.02 -15.81
C ILE A 93 2.22 -2.75 -15.48
N LEU A 94 2.49 -2.13 -14.32
CA LEU A 94 1.80 -0.90 -13.92
C LEU A 94 1.94 0.21 -14.98
N LEU A 95 3.14 0.43 -15.49
CA LEU A 95 3.39 1.41 -16.55
C LEU A 95 2.67 1.05 -17.85
N GLN A 96 2.69 -0.23 -18.25
CA GLN A 96 1.96 -0.71 -19.43
C GLN A 96 0.46 -0.48 -19.33
N GLU A 97 -0.15 -0.78 -18.17
CA GLU A 97 -1.56 -0.52 -17.89
C GLU A 97 -1.90 0.98 -17.92
N HIS A 98 -0.92 1.85 -17.71
CA HIS A 98 -1.06 3.30 -17.85
C HIS A 98 -0.71 3.79 -19.27
N GLY A 99 -0.59 2.90 -20.25
CA GLY A 99 -0.39 3.22 -21.67
C GLY A 99 1.04 3.62 -22.04
N TYR A 100 2.04 3.13 -21.31
CA TYR A 100 3.44 3.22 -21.72
C TYR A 100 3.86 1.98 -22.51
N GLU A 101 4.67 2.18 -23.53
CA GLU A 101 5.50 1.10 -24.10
C GLU A 101 6.72 0.92 -23.20
N VAL A 102 6.94 -0.28 -22.66
CA VAL A 102 7.99 -0.53 -21.67
C VAL A 102 8.92 -1.64 -22.13
N GLU A 103 10.21 -1.35 -22.14
CA GLU A 103 11.32 -2.24 -22.46
C GLU A 103 12.17 -2.43 -21.20
N THR A 104 12.57 -3.65 -20.84
CA THR A 104 13.29 -3.96 -19.59
C THR A 104 14.64 -4.61 -19.84
N GLY A 105 15.56 -4.52 -18.87
CA GLY A 105 16.90 -5.14 -18.97
C GLY A 105 17.77 -4.46 -20.03
N CYS A 106 17.67 -3.13 -20.12
CA CYS A 106 18.31 -2.37 -21.17
C CYS A 106 19.73 -1.99 -20.74
N ILE A 107 20.70 -2.35 -21.58
CA ILE A 107 22.06 -1.83 -21.51
C ILE A 107 22.20 -0.72 -22.55
N LEU A 108 22.54 0.48 -22.10
CA LEU A 108 22.65 1.67 -22.92
C LEU A 108 24.10 2.11 -23.03
N ALA A 109 24.55 2.39 -24.26
CA ALA A 109 25.85 3.00 -24.50
C ALA A 109 25.80 4.48 -24.07
N GLY A 110 26.49 4.82 -23.00
CA GLY A 110 26.70 6.20 -22.55
C GLY A 110 28.01 6.78 -23.08
N HIS A 111 28.21 8.08 -22.83
CA HIS A 111 29.43 8.78 -23.24
C HIS A 111 30.69 8.24 -22.55
N CYS A 112 30.56 7.82 -21.29
CA CYS A 112 31.68 7.39 -20.44
C CYS A 112 31.70 5.89 -20.14
N GLY A 113 30.77 5.11 -20.69
CA GLY A 113 30.61 3.68 -20.39
C GLY A 113 29.20 3.18 -20.67
N GLU A 114 28.97 1.91 -20.41
CA GLU A 114 27.63 1.32 -20.48
C GLU A 114 26.83 1.63 -19.21
N HIS A 115 25.51 1.75 -19.36
CA HIS A 115 24.58 1.97 -18.26
C HIS A 115 23.48 0.93 -18.33
N GLU A 116 23.35 0.15 -17.26
CA GLU A 116 22.19 -0.71 -17.05
C GLU A 116 21.07 0.15 -16.47
N VAL A 117 19.89 0.09 -17.10
CA VAL A 117 18.66 0.69 -16.58
C VAL A 117 17.60 -0.41 -16.42
N ASP A 118 16.83 -0.35 -15.34
CA ASP A 118 15.81 -1.38 -15.07
C ASP A 118 14.76 -1.41 -16.21
N ALA A 119 14.34 -0.24 -16.71
CA ALA A 119 13.48 -0.13 -17.89
C ALA A 119 13.59 1.20 -18.67
N ILE A 120 13.11 1.18 -19.92
CA ILE A 120 12.83 2.36 -20.76
C ILE A 120 11.33 2.40 -21.02
N ALA A 121 10.69 3.49 -20.60
CA ALA A 121 9.25 3.70 -20.79
C ALA A 121 9.00 4.84 -21.80
N ARG A 122 8.15 4.60 -22.80
CA ARG A 122 7.84 5.58 -23.86
C ARG A 122 6.33 5.87 -23.88
N LYS A 123 5.96 7.16 -23.90
CA LYS A 123 4.57 7.60 -24.04
C LYS A 123 4.49 9.02 -24.56
N GLY A 124 3.65 9.26 -25.58
CA GLY A 124 3.42 10.62 -26.10
C GLY A 124 4.67 11.32 -26.61
N GLY A 125 5.60 10.58 -27.24
CA GLY A 125 6.87 11.11 -27.71
C GLY A 125 7.93 11.37 -26.63
N VAL A 126 7.62 11.08 -25.35
CA VAL A 126 8.58 11.19 -24.25
C VAL A 126 9.18 9.82 -23.95
N THR A 127 10.50 9.77 -23.89
CA THR A 127 11.28 8.61 -23.42
C THR A 127 11.73 8.86 -21.99
N THR A 128 11.42 7.93 -21.08
CA THR A 128 11.76 7.98 -19.66
C THR A 128 12.63 6.78 -19.30
N PHE A 129 13.77 7.03 -18.68
CA PHE A 129 14.57 5.97 -18.04
C PHE A 129 14.01 5.69 -16.64
N VAL A 130 13.81 4.42 -16.34
CA VAL A 130 13.15 3.97 -15.11
C VAL A 130 14.16 3.22 -14.26
N GLU A 131 14.30 3.67 -13.02
CA GLU A 131 15.03 2.99 -11.95
C GLU A 131 14.01 2.60 -10.86
N VAL A 132 13.93 1.32 -10.55
CA VAL A 132 12.99 0.77 -9.59
C VAL A 132 13.67 0.55 -8.25
N LYS A 133 13.18 1.24 -7.22
CA LYS A 133 13.64 1.05 -5.84
C LYS A 133 12.53 0.47 -4.98
N HIS A 134 12.89 -0.52 -4.16
CA HIS A 134 11.98 -1.21 -3.25
C HIS A 134 12.50 -1.19 -1.82
N HIS A 135 11.60 -1.09 -0.84
CA HIS A 135 11.95 -1.16 0.57
C HIS A 135 10.90 -1.94 1.37
N ARG A 136 11.34 -2.87 2.21
CA ARG A 136 10.45 -3.74 3.00
C ARG A 136 9.70 -3.00 4.12
N SER A 137 10.26 -1.90 4.64
CA SER A 137 9.51 -1.00 5.50
C SER A 137 8.62 -0.10 4.64
N TYR A 138 7.32 -0.39 4.63
CA TYR A 138 6.28 0.35 3.91
C TYR A 138 6.05 1.80 4.42
N HIS A 139 6.75 2.21 5.47
CA HIS A 139 6.76 3.60 5.96
C HIS A 139 8.02 4.38 5.57
N ARG A 140 9.01 3.73 4.95
CA ARG A 140 10.28 4.36 4.58
C ARG A 140 10.32 4.61 3.09
N MET A 141 10.65 5.85 2.72
CA MET A 141 10.97 6.21 1.35
C MET A 141 12.39 5.75 1.02
N THR A 142 12.60 5.26 -0.20
CA THR A 142 13.93 4.97 -0.75
C THR A 142 14.34 6.13 -1.66
N GLY A 143 15.54 6.66 -1.47
CA GLY A 143 16.12 7.60 -2.43
C GLY A 143 16.53 6.89 -3.72
N LEU A 144 16.78 7.66 -4.76
CA LEU A 144 17.51 7.16 -5.92
C LEU A 144 19.00 7.05 -5.55
N ASP A 145 19.64 5.96 -5.96
CA ASP A 145 21.10 5.86 -5.86
C ASP A 145 21.73 6.78 -6.91
N GLU A 146 22.97 7.24 -6.68
CA GLU A 146 23.77 7.83 -7.74
C GLU A 146 23.98 6.78 -8.85
N GLY A 147 23.80 7.19 -10.12
CA GLY A 147 23.89 6.30 -11.27
C GLY A 147 25.22 5.54 -11.28
N ARG A 148 25.16 4.20 -11.28
CA ARG A 148 26.35 3.35 -11.30
C ARG A 148 26.74 3.07 -12.75
N ILE A 149 28.04 3.17 -13.06
CA ILE A 149 28.60 2.79 -14.36
C ILE A 149 28.58 1.25 -14.43
N ALA A 150 27.99 0.68 -15.48
CA ALA A 150 28.05 -0.76 -15.71
C ALA A 150 29.52 -1.13 -16.00
N ARG A 151 30.04 -2.15 -15.30
CA ARG A 151 31.42 -2.61 -15.46
C ARG A 151 31.53 -3.73 -16.47
#